data_AF-A0A3B9GTB3-F1
#
_entry.id   AF-A0A3B9GTB3-F1
#
_cell.length_a   1.000
_cell.length_b   1.000
_cell.length_c   1.000
_cell.angle_alpha   90.00
_cell.angle_beta   90.00
_cell.angle_gamma   90.00
#
_symmetry.space_group_name_H-M   'P 1'
#
loop_
_entity.id
_entity.type
_entity.pdbx_description
1 polymer ?
#
loop_
_entity_poly.entity_id
_entity_poly.type
_entity_poly.pdbx_seq_one_letter_code
_entity_poly.pdbx_strand_id
1 'polypeptide(L)'
;LVALWAAGFSFQLADKDPASGASPGGFLAGVALAILAYKGFTTITNSGDEVKDPKRNVGRAIMISLAICTFVYLLVCFAVGSSLSVPEIISAKDYALAEAARPALGNYGLWFTVAIAIIATASGLLASLFAVSRMLAMLTDMNLIPHKHFGMPGTVQRHTLVYTVVAAGSLAALFDLSRIASLGAIFYLVMDIIIHWGVFRHLRKDVGAAPTVLIAAIFLDVLALGAFLVLKWRADPAIVLIAALGILIVFAFERFFLKVWRQN
;
A
#
# COMPACT_ATOMS: atom_id res chain seq x y z
N LEU A 1 -20.66 13.11 -15.91
CA LEU A 1 -21.93 13.39 -15.17
C LEU A 1 -23.11 13.57 -16.11
N VAL A 2 -23.08 14.49 -17.08
CA VAL A 2 -24.16 14.65 -18.09
C VAL A 2 -24.36 13.41 -18.97
N ALA A 3 -23.28 12.74 -19.37
CA ALA A 3 -23.35 11.48 -20.13
C ALA A 3 -23.92 10.28 -19.32
N LEU A 4 -23.78 10.29 -17.99
CA LEU A 4 -24.30 9.24 -17.11
C LEU A 4 -25.80 9.43 -16.86
N TRP A 5 -26.26 10.67 -16.76
CA TRP A 5 -27.70 11.00 -16.67
C TRP A 5 -28.43 10.64 -17.98
N ALA A 6 -27.82 10.92 -19.14
CA ALA A 6 -28.36 10.56 -20.44
C ALA A 6 -28.43 9.03 -20.68
N ALA A 7 -27.61 8.24 -19.96
CA ALA A 7 -27.57 6.78 -20.05
C ALA A 7 -28.55 6.07 -19.09
N GLY A 8 -29.39 6.81 -18.36
CA GLY A 8 -30.41 6.22 -17.47
C GLY A 8 -29.87 5.69 -16.13
N PHE A 9 -28.66 6.08 -15.71
CA PHE A 9 -28.12 5.69 -14.40
C PHE A 9 -28.87 6.38 -13.25
N SER A 10 -29.76 5.66 -12.58
CA SER A 10 -30.33 6.07 -11.30
C SER A 10 -29.42 5.63 -10.15
N PHE A 11 -28.99 6.56 -9.31
CA PHE A 11 -28.28 6.25 -8.06
C PHE A 11 -29.27 5.59 -7.10
N GLN A 12 -29.33 4.26 -7.09
CA GLN A 12 -29.95 3.53 -5.99
C GLN A 12 -28.95 3.55 -4.84
N LEU A 13 -29.23 4.35 -3.81
CA LEU A 13 -28.61 4.18 -2.51
C LEU A 13 -28.78 2.72 -2.13
N ALA A 14 -27.67 2.02 -1.86
CA ALA A 14 -27.68 0.62 -1.45
C ALA A 14 -28.85 0.39 -0.49
N ASP A 15 -29.76 -0.50 -0.90
CA ASP A 15 -31.01 -0.73 -0.19
C ASP A 15 -30.70 -0.92 1.30
N LYS A 16 -31.46 -0.19 2.12
CA LYS A 16 -31.32 -0.19 3.57
C LYS A 16 -31.96 -1.47 4.12
N ASP A 17 -31.50 -2.62 3.64
CA ASP A 17 -31.96 -3.91 4.10
C ASP A 17 -31.38 -4.11 5.51
N PRO A 18 -32.21 -4.21 6.57
CA PRO A 18 -31.73 -4.38 7.94
C PRO A 18 -30.99 -5.70 8.19
N ALA A 19 -30.98 -6.61 7.19
CA ALA A 19 -30.13 -7.80 7.16
C ALA A 19 -28.67 -7.51 6.72
N SER A 20 -28.38 -6.32 6.19
CA SER A 20 -27.01 -5.89 5.88
C SER A 20 -26.28 -5.58 7.20
N GLY A 21 -25.35 -6.46 7.59
CA GLY A 21 -24.57 -6.39 8.84
C GLY A 21 -23.59 -5.21 8.92
N ALA A 22 -24.01 -3.99 8.56
CA ALA A 22 -23.29 -2.74 8.71
C ALA A 22 -23.17 -2.38 10.20
N SER A 23 -22.31 -3.13 10.90
CA SER A 23 -21.90 -2.78 12.27
C SER A 23 -20.86 -1.65 12.22
N PRO A 24 -20.80 -0.78 13.24
CA PRO A 24 -19.72 0.21 13.36
C PRO A 24 -18.33 -0.42 13.28
N GLY A 25 -18.18 -1.66 13.78
CA GLY A 25 -16.94 -2.44 13.67
C GLY A 25 -16.62 -2.88 12.24
N GLY A 26 -17.63 -3.31 11.48
CA GLY A 26 -17.47 -3.65 10.05
C GLY A 26 -17.11 -2.44 9.20
N PHE A 27 -17.73 -1.29 9.46
CA PHE A 27 -17.37 -0.02 8.82
C PHE A 27 -15.92 0.37 9.13
N LEU A 28 -15.51 0.35 10.41
CA LEU A 28 -14.14 0.68 10.80
C LEU A 28 -13.10 -0.26 10.17
N ALA A 29 -13.40 -1.56 10.10
CA ALA A 29 -12.54 -2.53 9.43
C ALA A 29 -12.43 -2.28 7.91
N GLY A 30 -13.54 -1.92 7.26
CA GLY A 30 -13.56 -1.53 5.85
C GLY A 30 -12.74 -0.25 5.59
N VAL A 31 -12.84 0.74 6.48
CA VAL A 31 -12.02 1.97 6.42
C VAL A 31 -10.54 1.65 6.60
N ALA A 32 -10.18 0.80 7.57
CA ALA A 32 -8.79 0.39 7.78
C ALA A 32 -8.21 -0.32 6.54
N LEU A 33 -9.01 -1.17 5.88
CA LEU A 33 -8.65 -1.78 4.59
C LEU A 33 -8.52 -0.75 3.47
N ALA A 34 -9.42 0.22 3.38
CA ALA A 34 -9.41 1.25 2.34
C ALA A 34 -8.21 2.20 2.45
N ILE A 35 -7.76 2.54 3.67
CA ILE A 35 -6.55 3.35 3.90
C ILE A 35 -5.33 2.72 3.23
N LEU A 36 -5.25 1.38 3.21
CA LEU A 36 -4.15 0.67 2.56
C LEU A 36 -4.12 0.87 1.04
N ALA A 37 -5.25 1.19 0.40
CA ALA A 37 -5.27 1.49 -1.03
C ALA A 37 -4.61 2.85 -1.34
N TYR A 38 -4.65 3.81 -0.41
CA TYR A 38 -3.99 5.11 -0.56
C TYR A 38 -2.48 5.08 -0.33
N LYS A 39 -1.98 3.96 0.15
CA LYS A 39 -0.58 3.75 0.43
C LYS A 39 0.20 3.61 -0.87
N GLY A 40 1.25 4.40 -1.02
CA GLY A 40 2.09 4.42 -2.23
C GLY A 40 2.77 5.77 -2.49
N PHE A 41 2.34 6.82 -1.81
CA PHE A 41 2.96 8.14 -1.90
C PHE A 41 4.43 8.16 -1.41
N THR A 42 4.84 7.23 -0.56
CA THR A 42 6.23 7.07 -0.09
C THR A 42 7.19 6.63 -1.19
N THR A 43 6.68 6.04 -2.28
CA THR A 43 7.49 5.77 -3.49
C THR A 43 8.05 7.07 -4.09
N ILE A 44 7.31 8.18 -3.97
CA ILE A 44 7.75 9.50 -4.44
C ILE A 44 8.97 9.97 -3.63
N THR A 45 8.97 9.75 -2.31
CA THR A 45 10.08 10.17 -1.45
C THR A 45 11.36 9.38 -1.71
N ASN A 46 11.24 8.12 -2.14
CA ASN A 46 12.41 7.29 -2.48
C ASN A 46 13.17 7.76 -3.72
N SER A 47 12.59 8.67 -4.50
CA SER A 47 13.22 9.25 -5.70
C SER A 47 13.55 10.73 -5.52
N GLY A 48 13.59 11.22 -4.27
CA GLY A 48 13.75 12.64 -3.96
C GLY A 48 14.99 13.30 -4.58
N ASP A 49 16.10 12.57 -4.67
CA ASP A 49 17.37 13.10 -5.20
C ASP A 49 17.34 13.37 -6.72
N GLU A 50 16.41 12.73 -7.45
CA GLU A 50 16.24 12.91 -8.89
C GLU A 50 15.16 13.96 -9.22
N VAL A 51 14.41 14.42 -8.23
CA VAL A 51 13.35 15.41 -8.40
C VAL A 51 13.97 16.80 -8.48
N LYS A 52 13.65 17.55 -9.55
CA LYS A 52 13.99 18.98 -9.64
C LYS A 52 13.31 19.74 -8.51
N ASP A 53 14.06 20.50 -7.72
CA ASP A 53 13.57 21.25 -6.55
C ASP A 53 12.74 20.39 -5.56
N PRO A 54 13.38 19.40 -4.90
CA PRO A 54 12.66 18.39 -4.13
C PRO A 54 11.95 18.97 -2.90
N LYS A 55 12.49 20.05 -2.32
CA LYS A 55 11.89 20.73 -1.15
C LYS A 55 10.46 21.21 -1.42
N ARG A 56 10.15 21.59 -2.67
CA ARG A 56 8.80 22.04 -3.07
C ARG A 56 8.03 20.97 -3.81
N ASN A 57 8.68 20.25 -4.71
CA ASN A 57 7.98 19.39 -5.67
C ASN A 57 7.59 18.04 -5.09
N VAL A 58 8.33 17.49 -4.12
CA VAL A 58 7.94 16.22 -3.46
C VAL A 58 6.62 16.37 -2.72
N GLY A 59 6.48 17.41 -1.88
CA GLY A 59 5.25 17.67 -1.14
C GLY A 59 4.04 17.94 -2.05
N ARG A 60 4.23 18.72 -3.13
CA ARG A 60 3.18 18.97 -4.13
C ARG A 60 2.77 17.69 -4.87
N ALA A 61 3.74 16.87 -5.27
CA ALA A 61 3.47 15.61 -5.96
C ALA A 61 2.65 14.66 -5.07
N ILE A 62 2.99 14.56 -3.78
CA ILE A 62 2.21 13.78 -2.80
C ILE A 62 0.77 14.31 -2.72
N MET A 63 0.58 15.61 -2.51
CA MET A 63 -0.78 16.17 -2.37
C MET A 63 -1.62 16.01 -3.65
N ILE A 64 -1.03 16.26 -4.82
CA ILE A 64 -1.72 16.12 -6.11
C ILE A 64 -2.06 14.65 -6.38
N SER A 65 -1.13 13.73 -6.14
CA SER A 65 -1.37 12.29 -6.32
C SER A 65 -2.47 11.76 -5.40
N LEU A 66 -2.50 12.18 -4.13
CA LEU A 66 -3.56 11.82 -3.19
C LEU A 66 -4.93 12.37 -3.62
N ALA A 67 -4.98 13.61 -4.12
CA ALA A 67 -6.22 14.20 -4.62
C ALA A 67 -6.76 13.45 -5.85
N ILE A 68 -5.88 13.16 -6.83
CA ILE A 68 -6.25 12.39 -8.03
C ILE A 68 -6.69 10.97 -7.63
N CYS A 69 -5.94 10.30 -6.76
CA CYS A 69 -6.27 8.96 -6.28
C CYS A 69 -7.64 8.95 -5.59
N THR A 70 -7.91 9.93 -4.73
CA THR A 70 -9.21 10.07 -4.07
C THR A 70 -10.34 10.22 -5.07
N PHE A 71 -10.17 11.10 -6.04
CA PHE A 71 -11.18 11.32 -7.07
C PHE A 71 -11.45 10.04 -7.89
N VAL A 72 -10.40 9.35 -8.30
CA VAL A 72 -10.51 8.09 -9.05
C VAL A 72 -11.19 7.00 -8.21
N TYR A 73 -10.83 6.86 -6.94
CA TYR A 73 -11.45 5.86 -6.06
C TYR A 73 -12.93 6.16 -5.81
N LEU A 74 -13.31 7.42 -5.66
CA LEU A 74 -14.72 7.80 -5.57
C LEU A 74 -15.49 7.45 -6.85
N LEU A 75 -14.90 7.68 -8.03
CA LEU A 75 -15.50 7.27 -9.31
C LEU A 75 -15.63 5.75 -9.43
N VAL A 76 -14.62 5.00 -8.99
CA VAL A 76 -14.65 3.52 -8.98
C VAL A 76 -15.73 3.01 -8.04
N CYS A 77 -15.80 3.51 -6.80
CA CYS A 77 -16.85 3.15 -5.85
C CYS A 77 -18.23 3.47 -6.39
N PHE A 78 -18.41 4.63 -7.02
CA PHE A 78 -19.66 5.01 -7.66
C PHE A 78 -20.01 4.04 -8.80
N ALA A 79 -19.08 3.77 -9.72
CA ALA A 79 -19.31 2.91 -10.87
C ALA A 79 -19.67 1.47 -10.46
N VAL A 80 -18.92 0.89 -9.51
CA VAL A 80 -19.17 -0.46 -9.01
C VAL A 80 -20.49 -0.52 -8.23
N GLY A 81 -20.71 0.42 -7.31
CA GLY A 81 -21.91 0.45 -6.47
C GLY A 81 -23.21 0.75 -7.24
N SER A 82 -23.14 1.42 -8.39
CA SER A 82 -24.30 1.63 -9.25
C SER A 82 -24.56 0.51 -10.25
N SER A 83 -23.58 -0.37 -10.48
CA SER A 83 -23.63 -1.38 -11.55
C SER A 83 -23.86 -2.80 -11.02
N LEU A 84 -23.42 -3.09 -9.79
CA LEU A 84 -23.50 -4.42 -9.18
C LEU A 84 -24.21 -4.37 -7.83
N SER A 85 -24.98 -5.42 -7.53
CA SER A 85 -25.52 -5.67 -6.19
C SER A 85 -24.43 -6.14 -5.21
N VAL A 86 -24.68 -6.01 -3.90
CA VAL A 86 -23.72 -6.43 -2.87
C VAL A 86 -23.29 -7.90 -3.01
N PRO A 87 -24.21 -8.88 -3.25
CA PRO A 87 -23.81 -10.26 -3.49
C PRO A 87 -22.92 -10.45 -4.72
N GLU A 88 -23.18 -9.72 -5.80
CA GLU A 88 -22.36 -9.77 -7.02
C GLU A 88 -20.96 -9.20 -6.78
N ILE A 89 -20.83 -8.10 -6.02
CA ILE A 89 -19.54 -7.53 -5.63
C ILE A 89 -18.74 -8.55 -4.81
N ILE A 90 -19.38 -9.21 -3.84
CA ILE A 90 -18.74 -10.25 -3.00
C ILE A 90 -18.32 -11.45 -3.85
N SER A 91 -19.14 -11.86 -4.82
CA SER A 91 -18.83 -12.96 -5.74
C SER A 91 -17.67 -12.62 -6.68
N ALA A 92 -17.62 -11.37 -7.18
CA ALA A 92 -16.60 -10.92 -8.11
C ALA A 92 -15.23 -10.64 -7.46
N LYS A 93 -15.18 -10.42 -6.13
CA LYS A 93 -13.92 -10.26 -5.37
C LYS A 93 -12.96 -9.26 -6.04
N ASP A 94 -11.77 -9.72 -6.46
CA ASP A 94 -10.68 -8.90 -6.99
C ASP A 94 -10.94 -8.36 -8.40
N TYR A 95 -11.90 -8.93 -9.15
CA TYR A 95 -12.26 -8.46 -10.50
C TYR A 95 -13.58 -7.66 -10.54
N ALA A 96 -14.11 -7.25 -9.39
CA ALA A 96 -15.38 -6.52 -9.28
C ALA A 96 -15.46 -5.26 -10.15
N LEU A 97 -14.35 -4.53 -10.33
CA LEU A 97 -14.30 -3.37 -11.23
C LEU A 97 -14.53 -3.77 -12.70
N ALA A 98 -13.94 -4.88 -13.15
CA ALA A 98 -14.13 -5.38 -14.50
C ALA A 98 -15.54 -5.94 -14.71
N GLU A 99 -16.09 -6.63 -13.69
CA GLU A 99 -17.48 -7.11 -13.75
C GLU A 99 -18.47 -5.95 -13.79
N ALA A 100 -18.20 -4.85 -13.08
CA ALA A 100 -19.04 -3.65 -13.10
C ALA A 100 -19.09 -2.96 -14.47
N ALA A 101 -18.12 -3.21 -15.36
CA ALA A 101 -18.16 -2.70 -16.73
C ALA A 101 -19.09 -3.51 -17.65
N ARG A 102 -19.44 -4.75 -17.25
CA ARG A 102 -20.19 -5.70 -18.06
C ARG A 102 -21.65 -5.29 -18.31
N PRO A 103 -22.41 -4.75 -17.34
CA PRO A 103 -23.78 -4.30 -17.59
C PRO A 103 -23.87 -3.15 -18.62
N ALA A 104 -22.85 -2.29 -18.68
CA ALA A 104 -22.85 -1.12 -19.57
C ALA A 104 -22.32 -1.42 -20.98
N LEU A 105 -21.29 -2.27 -21.10
CA LEU A 105 -20.52 -2.47 -22.34
C LEU A 105 -20.37 -3.95 -22.73
N GLY A 106 -21.09 -4.85 -22.05
CA GLY A 106 -21.00 -6.29 -22.25
C GLY A 106 -19.61 -6.86 -22.00
N ASN A 107 -19.31 -7.99 -22.64
CA ASN A 107 -18.01 -8.64 -22.52
C ASN A 107 -16.84 -7.77 -23.03
N TYR A 108 -17.10 -6.84 -23.96
CA TYR A 108 -16.08 -5.91 -24.43
C TYR A 108 -15.61 -4.99 -23.30
N GLY A 109 -16.53 -4.39 -22.53
CA GLY A 109 -16.19 -3.54 -21.38
C GLY A 109 -15.40 -4.28 -20.30
N LEU A 110 -15.76 -5.54 -20.05
CA LEU A 110 -15.04 -6.39 -19.10
C LEU A 110 -13.59 -6.61 -19.55
N TRP A 111 -13.37 -7.12 -20.76
CA TRP A 111 -12.02 -7.41 -21.25
C TRP A 111 -11.16 -6.17 -21.45
N PHE A 112 -11.78 -5.05 -21.85
CA PHE A 112 -11.12 -3.76 -21.93
C PHE A 112 -10.63 -3.29 -20.55
N THR A 113 -11.48 -3.39 -19.52
CA THR A 113 -11.11 -3.03 -18.15
C THR A 113 -10.02 -3.94 -17.60
N VAL A 114 -10.08 -5.25 -17.89
CA VAL A 114 -9.02 -6.21 -17.53
C VAL A 114 -7.68 -5.82 -18.17
N ALA A 115 -7.66 -5.49 -19.46
CA ALA A 115 -6.43 -5.11 -20.15
C ALA A 115 -5.79 -3.86 -19.52
N ILE A 116 -6.59 -2.82 -19.22
CA ILE A 116 -6.11 -1.62 -18.53
C ILE A 116 -5.61 -1.95 -17.13
N ALA A 117 -6.32 -2.81 -16.38
CA ALA A 117 -5.91 -3.21 -15.04
C ALA A 117 -4.55 -3.94 -15.05
N ILE A 118 -4.29 -4.80 -16.04
CA ILE A 118 -2.99 -5.48 -16.22
C ILE A 118 -1.88 -4.45 -16.48
N ILE A 119 -2.10 -3.51 -17.40
CA ILE A 119 -1.11 -2.47 -17.74
C ILE A 119 -0.83 -1.58 -16.52
N ALA A 120 -1.88 -1.16 -15.81
CA ALA A 120 -1.76 -0.33 -14.61
C ALA A 120 -1.00 -1.07 -13.49
N THR A 121 -1.31 -2.35 -13.27
CA THR A 121 -0.63 -3.20 -12.28
C THR A 121 0.85 -3.38 -12.63
N ALA A 122 1.17 -3.71 -13.89
CA ALA A 122 2.54 -3.86 -14.35
C ALA A 122 3.35 -2.57 -14.18
N SER A 123 2.77 -1.42 -14.53
CA SER A 123 3.39 -0.11 -14.33
C SER A 123 3.67 0.18 -12.85
N GLY A 124 2.69 -0.07 -11.96
CA GLY A 124 2.86 0.11 -10.52
C GLY A 124 3.92 -0.81 -9.92
N LEU A 125 4.01 -2.06 -10.41
CA LEU A 125 5.00 -3.04 -9.99
C LEU A 125 6.41 -2.60 -10.39
N LEU A 126 6.60 -2.14 -11.63
CA LEU A 126 7.88 -1.58 -12.10
C LEU A 126 8.30 -0.35 -11.28
N ALA A 127 7.39 0.59 -11.06
CA ALA A 127 7.65 1.77 -10.24
C ALA A 127 8.10 1.39 -8.80
N SER A 128 7.45 0.39 -8.22
CA SER A 128 7.79 -0.11 -6.88
C SER A 128 9.16 -0.78 -6.84
N LEU A 129 9.49 -1.61 -7.84
CA LEU A 129 10.81 -2.26 -7.93
C LEU A 129 11.95 -1.24 -8.04
N PHE A 130 11.77 -0.20 -8.86
CA PHE A 130 12.75 0.87 -8.96
C PHE A 130 12.92 1.64 -7.64
N ALA A 131 11.81 2.02 -6.99
CA ALA A 131 11.86 2.74 -5.72
C ALA A 131 12.55 1.94 -4.61
N VAL A 132 12.25 0.64 -4.50
CA VAL A 132 12.87 -0.25 -3.50
C VAL A 132 14.36 -0.43 -3.80
N SER A 133 14.73 -0.69 -5.05
CA SER A 133 16.14 -0.86 -5.43
C SER A 133 16.98 0.39 -5.15
N ARG A 134 16.43 1.59 -5.39
CA ARG A 134 17.10 2.86 -5.12
C ARG A 134 17.30 3.08 -3.62
N MET A 135 16.26 2.83 -2.82
CA MET A 135 16.36 2.94 -1.36
C MET A 135 17.40 1.96 -0.80
N LEU A 136 17.39 0.69 -1.23
CA LEU A 136 18.37 -0.29 -0.77
C LEU A 136 19.80 0.08 -1.18
N ALA A 137 20.00 0.60 -2.39
CA ALA A 137 21.30 1.06 -2.83
C ALA A 137 21.80 2.24 -2.00
N MET A 138 20.96 3.25 -1.74
CA MET A 138 21.31 4.38 -0.89
C MET A 138 21.70 3.92 0.54
N LEU A 139 20.93 3.00 1.13
CA LEU A 139 21.25 2.44 2.45
C LEU A 139 22.53 1.60 2.44
N THR A 140 22.83 0.94 1.32
CA THR A 140 24.09 0.22 1.13
C THR A 140 25.26 1.19 1.05
N ASP A 141 25.13 2.28 0.28
CA ASP A 141 26.17 3.30 0.12
C ASP A 141 26.43 4.04 1.45
N MET A 142 25.42 4.15 2.31
CA MET A 142 25.54 4.64 3.69
C MET A 142 26.14 3.62 4.68
N ASN A 143 26.55 2.43 4.22
CA ASN A 143 27.04 1.31 5.03
C ASN A 143 26.05 0.84 6.12
N LEU A 144 24.75 1.03 5.91
CA LEU A 144 23.69 0.59 6.84
C LEU A 144 23.19 -0.82 6.54
N ILE A 145 23.39 -1.31 5.31
CA ILE A 145 22.98 -2.65 4.87
C ILE A 145 24.18 -3.37 4.26
N PRO A 146 24.46 -4.64 4.63
CA PRO A 146 25.55 -5.39 4.04
C PRO A 146 25.25 -5.72 2.58
N HIS A 147 26.20 -5.42 1.69
CA HIS A 147 26.11 -5.77 0.29
C HIS A 147 27.16 -6.82 -0.08
N LYS A 148 26.71 -7.89 -0.75
CA LYS A 148 27.58 -8.79 -1.50
C LYS A 148 27.15 -8.73 -2.95
N HIS A 149 28.12 -8.65 -3.86
CA HIS A 149 27.87 -8.60 -5.29
C HIS A 149 27.57 -9.99 -5.90
N PHE A 150 27.85 -11.08 -5.18
CA PHE A 150 27.69 -12.48 -5.64
C PHE A 150 28.26 -12.75 -7.05
N GLY A 151 29.36 -12.08 -7.42
CA GLY A 151 29.98 -12.21 -8.74
C GLY A 151 29.21 -11.54 -9.90
N MET A 152 28.13 -10.81 -9.62
CA MET A 152 27.36 -10.10 -10.64
C MET A 152 28.08 -8.84 -11.13
N PRO A 153 28.07 -8.55 -12.44
CA PRO A 153 28.56 -7.30 -12.99
C PRO A 153 27.49 -6.20 -12.93
N GLY A 154 27.88 -5.00 -12.52
CA GLY A 154 27.01 -3.82 -12.51
C GLY A 154 27.09 -3.04 -11.21
N THR A 155 26.13 -2.12 -11.04
CA THR A 155 26.04 -1.26 -9.86
C THR A 155 25.25 -1.92 -8.73
N VAL A 156 25.38 -1.42 -7.51
CA VAL A 156 24.63 -1.88 -6.32
C VAL A 156 23.11 -1.84 -6.56
N GLN A 157 22.60 -0.83 -7.30
CA GLN A 157 21.19 -0.73 -7.68
C GLN A 157 20.73 -1.97 -8.48
N ARG A 158 21.56 -2.47 -9.41
CA ARG A 158 21.20 -3.62 -10.25
C ARG A 158 21.13 -4.90 -9.43
N HIS A 159 22.08 -5.08 -8.51
CA HIS A 159 22.11 -6.24 -7.61
C HIS A 159 20.91 -6.24 -6.65
N THR A 160 20.62 -5.10 -6.03
CA THR A 160 19.48 -4.95 -5.10
C THR A 160 18.13 -5.12 -5.82
N LEU A 161 18.03 -4.70 -7.08
CA LEU A 161 16.86 -4.99 -7.92
C LEU A 161 16.68 -6.50 -8.11
N VAL A 162 17.74 -7.24 -8.45
CA VAL A 162 17.67 -8.71 -8.59
C VAL A 162 17.22 -9.37 -7.29
N TYR A 163 17.80 -8.98 -6.14
CA TYR A 163 17.38 -9.53 -4.84
C TYR A 163 15.91 -9.27 -4.54
N THR A 164 15.45 -8.05 -4.84
CA THR A 164 14.06 -7.65 -4.63
C THR A 164 13.11 -8.46 -5.51
N VAL A 165 13.44 -8.66 -6.79
CA VAL A 165 12.61 -9.44 -7.72
C VAL A 165 12.55 -10.91 -7.31
N VAL A 166 13.69 -11.52 -6.94
CA VAL A 166 13.73 -12.92 -6.51
C VAL A 166 12.94 -13.11 -5.21
N ALA A 167 13.11 -12.20 -4.24
CA ALA A 167 12.36 -12.27 -2.99
C ALA A 167 10.85 -12.06 -3.20
N ALA A 168 10.47 -11.05 -3.99
CA ALA A 168 9.06 -10.77 -4.31
C ALA A 168 8.43 -11.94 -5.10
N GLY A 169 9.13 -12.49 -6.08
CA GLY A 169 8.67 -13.66 -6.85
C GLY A 169 8.53 -14.91 -5.98
N SER A 170 9.45 -15.13 -5.05
CA SER A 170 9.36 -16.24 -4.09
C SER A 170 8.17 -16.09 -3.15
N LEU A 171 7.92 -14.88 -2.64
CA LEU A 171 6.73 -14.60 -1.81
C LEU A 171 5.45 -14.78 -2.63
N ALA A 172 5.40 -14.30 -3.87
CA ALA A 172 4.26 -14.47 -4.76
C ALA A 172 3.97 -15.93 -5.11
N ALA A 173 5.00 -16.79 -5.15
CA ALA A 173 4.84 -18.22 -5.39
C ALA A 173 4.37 -19.01 -4.16
N LEU A 174 4.69 -18.52 -2.96
CA LEU A 174 4.43 -19.23 -1.69
C LEU A 174 3.19 -18.74 -0.94
N PHE A 175 2.71 -17.52 -1.22
CA PHE A 175 1.62 -16.88 -0.50
C PHE A 175 0.54 -16.36 -1.45
N ASP A 176 -0.72 -16.48 -1.02
CA ASP A 176 -1.84 -15.86 -1.72
C ASP A 176 -1.79 -14.33 -1.63
N LEU A 177 -2.34 -13.66 -2.66
CA LEU A 177 -2.40 -12.20 -2.75
C LEU A 177 -2.95 -11.53 -1.48
N SER A 178 -4.02 -12.09 -0.90
CA SER A 178 -4.63 -11.56 0.32
C SER A 178 -3.68 -11.61 1.52
N ARG A 179 -2.86 -12.68 1.64
CA ARG A 179 -1.87 -12.82 2.71
C ARG A 179 -0.71 -11.84 2.51
N ILE A 180 -0.22 -11.71 1.28
CA ILE A 180 0.85 -10.75 0.93
C ILE A 180 0.40 -9.32 1.23
N ALA A 181 -0.81 -8.94 0.79
CA ALA A 181 -1.37 -7.62 1.03
C ALA A 181 -1.53 -7.34 2.53
N SER A 182 -1.98 -8.34 3.30
CA SER A 182 -2.14 -8.21 4.75
C SER A 182 -0.82 -8.08 5.49
N LEU A 183 0.20 -8.85 5.09
CA LEU A 183 1.54 -8.75 5.65
C LEU A 183 2.13 -7.37 5.34
N GLY A 184 2.05 -6.95 4.08
CA GLY A 184 2.51 -5.63 3.64
C GLY A 184 1.79 -4.48 4.34
N ALA A 185 0.52 -4.63 4.68
CA ALA A 185 -0.22 -3.66 5.48
C ALA A 185 0.36 -3.51 6.89
N ILE A 186 0.54 -4.63 7.60
CA ILE A 186 1.05 -4.65 8.97
C ILE A 186 2.46 -4.05 9.01
N PHE A 187 3.36 -4.52 8.13
CA PHE A 187 4.75 -4.05 8.11
C PHE A 187 4.86 -2.55 7.87
N TYR A 188 4.05 -2.00 6.98
CA TYR A 188 4.10 -0.57 6.70
C TYR A 188 3.47 0.28 7.77
N LEU A 189 2.32 -0.11 8.35
CA LEU A 189 1.75 0.65 9.47
C LEU A 189 2.71 0.66 10.66
N VAL A 190 3.39 -0.46 10.94
CA VAL A 190 4.43 -0.52 11.96
C VAL A 190 5.62 0.39 11.60
N MET A 191 6.08 0.35 10.34
CA MET A 191 7.14 1.24 9.84
C MET A 191 6.77 2.71 10.01
N ASP A 192 5.57 3.12 9.61
CA ASP A 192 5.11 4.52 9.70
C ASP A 192 5.05 4.97 11.16
N ILE A 193 4.52 4.14 12.07
CA ILE A 193 4.53 4.43 13.51
C ILE A 193 5.97 4.64 14.03
N ILE A 194 6.90 3.77 13.64
CA ILE A 194 8.31 3.87 14.06
C ILE A 194 8.95 5.15 13.49
N ILE A 195 8.70 5.49 12.23
CA ILE A 195 9.24 6.69 11.59
C ILE A 195 8.68 7.94 12.27
N HIS A 196 7.36 8.05 12.43
CA HIS A 196 6.73 9.19 13.08
C HIS A 196 7.23 9.37 14.52
N TRP A 197 7.37 8.26 15.26
CA TRP A 197 7.94 8.27 16.61
C TRP A 197 9.41 8.68 16.61
N GLY A 198 10.22 8.16 15.68
CA GLY A 198 11.62 8.51 15.50
C GLY A 198 11.80 10.01 15.23
N VAL A 199 10.99 10.56 14.32
CA VAL A 199 10.96 12.00 14.04
C VAL A 199 10.54 12.77 15.28
N PHE A 200 9.43 12.39 15.93
CA PHE A 200 8.93 13.07 17.12
C PHE A 200 9.97 13.15 18.23
N ARG A 201 10.69 12.04 18.47
CA ARG A 201 11.64 11.90 19.59
C ARG A 201 13.02 12.51 19.30
N HIS A 202 13.53 12.36 18.07
CA HIS A 202 14.93 12.64 17.76
C HIS A 202 15.12 13.78 16.75
N LEU A 203 14.30 13.88 15.70
CA LEU A 203 14.56 14.77 14.56
C LEU A 203 13.61 15.98 14.49
N ARG A 204 12.60 16.05 15.36
CA ARG A 204 11.51 17.04 15.30
C ARG A 204 12.02 18.48 15.17
N LYS A 205 13.07 18.84 15.91
CA LYS A 205 13.66 20.19 15.90
C LYS A 205 14.43 20.45 14.61
N ASP A 206 15.09 19.43 14.06
CA ASP A 206 15.94 19.55 12.87
C ASP A 206 15.09 19.70 11.59
N VAL A 207 13.96 19.01 11.53
CA VAL A 207 13.05 19.05 10.37
C VAL A 207 11.89 20.05 10.54
N GLY A 208 11.79 20.72 11.69
CA GLY A 208 10.70 21.67 11.97
C GLY A 208 9.31 21.03 11.99
N ALA A 209 9.20 19.76 12.36
CA ALA A 209 7.94 19.02 12.28
C ALA A 209 6.93 19.46 13.35
N ALA A 210 5.67 19.61 12.92
CA ALA A 210 4.56 19.93 13.80
C ALA A 210 4.22 18.74 14.71
N PRO A 211 4.17 18.90 16.04
CA PRO A 211 4.06 17.76 16.96
C PRO A 211 2.66 17.17 16.94
N THR A 212 1.66 18.03 16.75
CA THR A 212 0.25 17.67 16.63
C THR A 212 0.01 16.78 15.42
N VAL A 213 0.65 17.07 14.29
CA VAL A 213 0.57 16.26 13.07
C VAL A 213 1.18 14.87 13.30
N LEU A 214 2.37 14.79 13.91
CA LEU A 214 3.02 13.51 14.20
C LEU A 214 2.22 12.65 15.18
N ILE A 215 1.71 13.24 16.27
CA ILE A 215 0.91 12.51 17.26
C ILE A 215 -0.42 12.04 16.64
N ALA A 216 -1.06 12.88 15.83
CA ALA A 216 -2.28 12.50 15.13
C ALA A 216 -2.03 11.37 14.13
N ALA A 217 -0.92 11.41 13.38
CA ALA A 217 -0.53 10.34 12.46
C ALA A 217 -0.32 9.01 13.21
N ILE A 218 0.49 9.01 14.28
CA ILE A 218 0.72 7.82 15.12
C ILE A 218 -0.61 7.27 15.66
N PHE A 219 -1.50 8.14 16.15
CA PHE A 219 -2.79 7.71 16.67
C PHE A 219 -3.66 7.05 15.59
N LEU A 220 -3.73 7.64 14.39
CA LEU A 220 -4.48 7.08 13.27
C LEU A 220 -3.87 5.76 12.78
N ASP A 221 -2.55 5.66 12.70
CA ASP A 221 -1.85 4.43 12.31
C ASP A 221 -2.08 3.31 13.33
N VAL A 222 -2.03 3.62 14.63
CA VAL A 222 -2.32 2.67 15.72
C VAL A 222 -3.78 2.22 15.67
N LEU A 223 -4.72 3.14 15.41
CA LEU A 223 -6.13 2.82 15.28
C LEU A 223 -6.37 1.90 14.08
N ALA A 224 -5.81 2.24 12.92
CA ALA A 224 -5.92 1.45 11.69
C ALA A 224 -5.27 0.06 11.85
N LEU A 225 -4.06 0.01 12.41
CA LEU A 225 -3.35 -1.24 12.68
C LEU A 225 -4.14 -2.10 13.68
N GLY A 226 -4.64 -1.53 14.76
CA GLY A 226 -5.44 -2.23 15.76
C GLY A 226 -6.71 -2.83 15.15
N ALA A 227 -7.48 -2.03 14.39
CA ALA A 227 -8.67 -2.52 13.69
C ALA A 227 -8.33 -3.63 12.69
N PHE A 228 -7.25 -3.47 11.92
CA PHE A 228 -6.80 -4.45 10.93
C PHE A 228 -6.32 -5.75 11.57
N LEU A 229 -5.58 -5.68 12.69
CA LEU A 229 -5.14 -6.85 13.45
C LEU A 229 -6.31 -7.61 14.05
N VAL A 230 -7.30 -6.92 14.62
CA VAL A 230 -8.51 -7.59 15.16
C VAL A 230 -9.28 -8.30 14.05
N LEU A 231 -9.43 -7.66 12.88
CA LEU A 231 -10.06 -8.27 11.71
C LEU A 231 -9.30 -9.54 11.28
N LYS A 232 -7.97 -9.44 11.13
CA LYS A 232 -7.15 -10.54 10.65
C LYS A 232 -6.99 -11.64 11.68
N TRP A 233 -6.97 -11.34 12.97
CA TRP A 233 -6.96 -12.36 14.03
C TRP A 233 -8.19 -13.27 13.98
N ARG A 234 -9.35 -12.71 13.64
CA ARG A 234 -10.59 -13.48 13.49
C ARG A 234 -10.66 -14.27 12.18
N ALA A 235 -10.08 -13.74 11.10
CA ALA A 235 -10.17 -14.33 9.76
C ALA A 235 -9.02 -15.31 9.43
N ASP A 236 -7.78 -14.95 9.75
CA ASP A 236 -6.57 -15.74 9.51
C ASP A 236 -5.48 -15.34 10.54
N PRO A 237 -5.50 -15.92 11.75
CA PRO A 237 -4.55 -15.56 12.83
C PRO A 237 -3.10 -15.92 12.49
N ALA A 238 -2.86 -16.86 11.57
CA ALA A 238 -1.51 -17.22 11.14
C ALA A 238 -0.77 -16.03 10.53
N ILE A 239 -1.48 -15.15 9.78
CA ILE A 239 -0.87 -13.94 9.19
C ILE A 239 -0.35 -13.02 10.29
N VAL A 240 -1.10 -12.83 11.37
CA VAL A 240 -0.70 -11.95 12.49
C VAL A 240 0.54 -12.50 13.18
N LEU A 241 0.60 -13.82 13.39
CA LEU A 241 1.76 -14.49 14.00
C LEU A 241 2.99 -14.42 13.09
N ILE A 242 2.84 -14.69 11.79
CA ILE A 242 3.92 -14.57 10.80
C ILE A 242 4.43 -13.12 10.73
N ALA A 243 3.53 -12.13 10.76
CA ALA A 243 3.91 -10.73 10.77
C ALA A 243 4.73 -10.36 12.02
N ALA A 244 4.25 -10.76 13.20
CA ALA A 244 4.96 -10.52 14.46
C ALA A 244 6.35 -11.19 14.47
N LEU A 245 6.44 -12.44 14.03
CA LEU A 245 7.71 -13.16 13.93
C LEU A 245 8.65 -12.51 12.91
N GLY A 246 8.14 -12.09 11.75
CA GLY A 246 8.93 -11.38 10.74
C GLY A 246 9.49 -10.06 11.27
N ILE A 247 8.67 -9.27 11.97
CA ILE A 247 9.12 -8.03 12.62
C ILE A 247 10.21 -8.32 13.67
N LEU A 248 10.02 -9.33 14.51
CA LEU A 248 11.01 -9.75 15.51
C LEU A 248 12.34 -10.17 14.85
N ILE A 249 12.28 -10.93 13.76
CA ILE A 249 13.48 -11.33 13.00
C ILE A 249 14.20 -10.10 12.44
N VAL A 250 13.47 -9.13 11.86
CA VAL A 250 14.07 -7.90 11.32
C VAL A 250 14.81 -7.14 12.42
N PHE A 251 14.18 -6.91 13.58
CA PHE A 251 14.84 -6.21 14.70
C PHE A 251 16.00 -7.00 15.30
N ALA A 252 15.88 -8.33 15.40
CA ALA A 252 16.96 -9.18 15.87
C ALA A 252 18.16 -9.11 14.93
N PHE A 253 17.92 -9.17 13.62
CA PHE A 253 18.93 -9.04 12.59
C PHE A 253 19.60 -7.66 12.62
N GLU A 254 18.82 -6.58 12.69
CA GLU A 254 19.33 -5.21 12.81
C GLU A 254 20.23 -5.07 14.05
N ARG A 255 19.76 -5.52 15.22
CA ARG A 255 20.50 -5.43 16.47
C ARG A 255 21.79 -6.24 16.45
N PHE A 256 21.75 -7.44 15.87
CA PHE A 256 22.94 -8.27 15.67
C PHE A 256 23.94 -7.57 14.74
N PHE A 257 23.46 -7.05 13.62
CA PHE A 257 24.28 -6.38 12.62
C PHE A 257 24.95 -5.11 13.16
N LEU A 258 24.17 -4.19 13.74
CA LEU A 258 24.69 -2.96 14.33
C LEU A 258 25.69 -3.23 15.45
N LYS A 259 25.54 -4.34 16.19
CA LYS A 259 26.50 -4.73 17.24
C LYS A 259 27.84 -5.22 16.66
N VAL A 260 27.80 -6.00 15.58
CA VAL A 260 29.00 -6.57 14.94
C VAL A 260 29.75 -5.52 14.12
N TRP A 261 29.03 -4.66 13.40
CA TRP A 261 29.64 -3.71 12.47
C TRP A 261 30.15 -2.43 13.14
N ARG A 262 29.55 -1.98 14.25
CA ARG A 262 30.05 -0.83 15.03
C ARG A 262 31.33 -1.14 15.82
N GLN A 263 31.80 -2.39 15.78
CA GLN A 263 33.04 -2.85 16.42
C GLN A 263 34.22 -2.95 15.45
N ASN A 264 33.99 -2.81 14.14
CA ASN A 264 35.02 -2.74 13.09
C ASN A 264 35.08 -1.32 12.49
#